data_AF-Q3Y590-F1
#
_entry.id   AF-Q3Y590-F1
#
_cell.length_a   1.000
_cell.length_b   1.000
_cell.length_c   1.000
_cell.angle_alpha   90.00
_cell.angle_beta   90.00
_cell.angle_gamma   90.00
#
_symmetry.space_group_name_H-M   'P 1'
#
loop_
_entity.id
_entity.type
_entity.pdbx_description
1 polymer ?
#
loop_
_entity_poly.entity_id
_entity_poly.type
_entity_poly.pdbx_seq_one_letter_code
_entity_poly.pdbx_strand_id
1 'polypeptide(L)'
;MEKKHGFVSAQKQRILSLHTTHTPSFLGLQQNMGLWKDSNFGEGVIIGVLDTGILPDHPSFSDVGMPPPPAKWKGVCEPNFTNKCNNKLIGARSYKLGNGSPIDDDGHGTHTASTAAGAFVKGANVYENANGTAVGVAPLAHIAIYKVCNSVGCSDSDILAAMDSAIDDGVDILSISIGGSLRPLYDESIALGAYSATQRGILVSCSAGNNGPSPASVDNSAPWILTVGASTLDRKIKATAKLGNGEEFEGESAYRPKISNSTFFTLFDAAKNAKDPSETPYCRRGSLTDPAIRGKIVLCLAFGGVANVDKGQAVKDAGGVGMIVINPSQYGVTKSADAHVLPALVVSAADGSKIRAYTNSISN
;
A
#
# COMPACT_ATOMS: atom_id res chain seq x y z
N MET A 1 -8.59 29.39 31.37
CA MET A 1 -8.36 27.94 31.58
C MET A 1 -7.40 27.70 32.73
N GLU A 2 -6.21 28.29 32.71
CA GLU A 2 -5.13 28.11 33.71
C GLU A 2 -5.54 28.26 35.19
N LYS A 3 -6.53 29.09 35.50
CA LYS A 3 -7.02 29.31 36.87
C LYS A 3 -8.02 28.26 37.38
N LYS A 4 -8.23 27.15 36.67
CA LYS A 4 -9.10 26.04 37.14
C LYS A 4 -8.29 25.04 37.97
N HIS A 5 -8.83 24.64 39.11
CA HIS A 5 -8.22 23.60 39.95
C HIS A 5 -8.13 22.28 39.16
N GLY A 6 -6.95 21.63 39.19
CA GLY A 6 -6.68 20.41 38.41
C GLY A 6 -6.20 20.63 36.97
N PHE A 7 -5.94 21.87 36.55
CA PHE A 7 -5.33 22.16 35.24
C PHE A 7 -3.83 21.80 35.23
N VAL A 8 -3.44 20.87 34.34
CA VAL A 8 -2.05 20.36 34.25
C VAL A 8 -1.25 21.04 33.13
N SER A 9 -1.84 21.24 31.94
CA SER A 9 -1.27 22.09 30.88
C SER A 9 -2.32 22.48 29.83
N ALA A 10 -1.98 23.46 28.98
CA ALA A 10 -2.63 23.68 27.69
C ALA A 10 -1.59 23.86 26.59
N GLN A 11 -1.92 23.44 25.38
CA GLN A 11 -1.12 23.62 24.17
C GLN A 11 -1.79 24.69 23.29
N LYS A 12 -0.98 25.54 22.64
CA LYS A 12 -1.47 26.50 21.64
C LYS A 12 -2.02 25.73 20.42
N GLN A 13 -3.14 26.18 19.86
CA GLN A 13 -3.64 25.67 18.58
C GLN A 13 -2.57 25.87 17.50
N ARG A 14 -2.35 24.83 16.68
CA ARG A 14 -1.39 24.84 15.56
C ARG A 14 -2.13 24.60 14.25
N ILE A 15 -1.62 25.18 13.16
CA ILE A 15 -2.01 24.80 11.80
C ILE A 15 -1.26 23.50 11.47
N LEU A 16 -1.98 22.53 10.91
CA LEU A 16 -1.45 21.19 10.63
C LEU A 16 -1.15 21.01 9.14
N SER A 17 -0.17 20.17 8.86
CA SER A 17 0.30 19.89 7.52
C SER A 17 -0.47 18.75 6.85
N LEU A 18 -0.26 18.68 5.55
CA LEU A 18 -1.03 17.94 4.57
C LEU A 18 -0.98 16.43 4.83
N HIS A 19 -1.98 15.68 4.35
CA HIS A 19 -2.33 14.35 4.89
C HIS A 19 -2.30 13.10 3.97
N THR A 20 -1.76 13.11 2.74
CA THR A 20 -1.14 11.97 1.99
C THR A 20 0.34 11.75 2.38
N THR A 21 1.32 12.51 1.81
CA THR A 21 2.19 13.54 2.47
C THR A 21 2.88 13.33 3.83
N HIS A 22 2.43 12.37 4.64
CA HIS A 22 2.57 12.41 6.09
C HIS A 22 3.78 11.59 6.51
N THR A 23 4.02 10.48 5.82
CA THR A 23 5.15 9.58 6.09
C THR A 23 6.49 10.33 6.16
N PRO A 24 6.83 11.28 5.26
CA PRO A 24 8.03 12.10 5.45
C PRO A 24 8.02 12.92 6.75
N SER A 25 6.91 13.59 7.07
CA SER A 25 6.77 14.37 8.30
C SER A 25 6.79 13.51 9.58
N PHE A 26 6.22 12.30 9.53
CA PHE A 26 6.21 11.30 10.60
C PHE A 26 7.63 10.76 10.86
N LEU A 27 8.42 10.58 9.79
CA LEU A 27 9.86 10.27 9.85
C LEU A 27 10.73 11.49 10.21
N GLY A 28 10.14 12.66 10.45
CA GLY A 28 10.87 13.89 10.80
C GLY A 28 11.56 14.59 9.63
N LEU A 29 11.30 14.18 8.38
CA LEU A 29 11.81 14.85 7.18
C LEU A 29 11.06 16.19 7.00
N GLN A 30 11.79 17.28 7.12
CA GLN A 30 11.24 18.64 7.10
C GLN A 30 12.01 19.50 6.09
N GLN A 31 11.31 20.38 5.38
CA GLN A 31 11.93 21.23 4.37
C GLN A 31 12.99 22.15 5.01
N ASN A 32 14.14 22.28 4.35
CA ASN A 32 15.25 23.15 4.77
C ASN A 32 15.93 22.77 6.11
N MET A 33 15.77 21.54 6.60
CA MET A 33 16.50 21.05 7.79
C MET A 33 16.70 19.53 7.80
N GLY A 34 17.70 19.09 8.58
CA GLY A 34 18.06 17.67 8.72
C GLY A 34 18.37 17.01 7.38
N LEU A 35 18.09 15.70 7.30
CA LEU A 35 18.48 14.86 6.16
C LEU A 35 18.07 15.45 4.79
N TRP A 36 16.87 16.03 4.65
CA TRP A 36 16.44 16.63 3.38
C TRP A 36 17.28 17.84 2.95
N LYS A 37 17.75 18.66 3.88
CA LYS A 37 18.70 19.74 3.56
C LYS A 37 20.08 19.15 3.26
N ASP A 38 20.53 18.23 4.10
CA ASP A 38 21.92 17.76 4.09
C ASP A 38 22.20 16.82 2.89
N SER A 39 21.18 16.12 2.38
CA SER A 39 21.23 15.32 1.14
C SER A 39 20.68 16.03 -0.11
N ASN A 40 20.34 17.33 0.00
CA ASN A 40 19.64 18.09 -1.03
C ASN A 40 18.46 17.31 -1.66
N PHE A 41 17.59 16.75 -0.80
CA PHE A 41 16.42 15.95 -1.17
C PHE A 41 16.70 14.73 -2.08
N GLY A 42 17.95 14.27 -2.15
CA GLY A 42 18.40 13.17 -3.02
C GLY A 42 18.79 13.60 -4.45
N GLU A 43 19.04 14.89 -4.69
CA GLU A 43 19.47 15.37 -6.01
C GLU A 43 20.69 14.61 -6.55
N GLY A 44 20.61 14.14 -7.80
CA GLY A 44 21.68 13.38 -8.46
C GLY A 44 21.79 11.90 -8.05
N VAL A 45 20.97 11.42 -7.11
CA VAL A 45 20.80 9.99 -6.80
C VAL A 45 19.86 9.35 -7.82
N ILE A 46 20.16 8.12 -8.24
CA ILE A 46 19.35 7.35 -9.19
C ILE A 46 18.79 6.11 -8.47
N ILE A 47 17.47 6.03 -8.33
CA ILE A 47 16.77 4.88 -7.74
C ILE A 47 16.27 3.98 -8.88
N GLY A 48 16.81 2.76 -8.96
CA GLY A 48 16.26 1.70 -9.81
C GLY A 48 15.09 1.02 -9.11
N VAL A 49 13.94 0.94 -9.78
CA VAL A 49 12.72 0.32 -9.25
C VAL A 49 12.36 -0.88 -10.12
N LEU A 50 12.40 -2.08 -9.53
CA LEU A 50 12.00 -3.34 -10.18
C LEU A 50 10.58 -3.68 -9.72
N ASP A 51 9.62 -3.60 -10.63
CA ASP A 51 8.20 -3.68 -10.29
C ASP A 51 7.33 -4.00 -11.55
N THR A 52 6.05 -3.64 -11.49
CA THR A 52 4.99 -3.75 -12.51
C THR A 52 5.04 -2.68 -13.60
N GLY A 53 5.95 -1.69 -13.50
CA GLY A 53 6.18 -0.64 -14.50
C GLY A 53 6.02 0.77 -13.93
N ILE A 54 5.67 1.72 -14.79
CA ILE A 54 5.26 3.08 -14.36
C ILE A 54 4.16 3.69 -15.24
N LEU A 55 3.27 4.51 -14.66
CA LEU A 55 2.45 5.47 -15.39
C LEU A 55 3.23 6.79 -15.54
N PRO A 56 3.91 7.06 -16.67
CA PRO A 56 4.86 8.17 -16.79
C PRO A 56 4.20 9.56 -16.68
N ASP A 57 2.95 9.69 -17.15
CA ASP A 57 2.21 10.96 -17.11
C ASP A 57 1.62 11.27 -15.71
N HIS A 58 1.87 10.43 -14.70
CA HIS A 58 1.38 10.64 -13.34
C HIS A 58 2.07 11.86 -12.68
N PRO A 59 1.36 12.78 -12.00
CA PRO A 59 1.93 14.03 -11.49
C PRO A 59 3.16 13.88 -10.59
N SER A 60 3.31 12.75 -9.89
CA SER A 60 4.50 12.45 -9.06
C SER A 60 5.79 12.29 -9.84
N PHE A 61 5.74 12.17 -11.18
CA PHE A 61 6.90 12.03 -12.06
C PHE A 61 7.12 13.28 -12.94
N SER A 62 6.50 14.40 -12.56
CA SER A 62 6.88 15.72 -13.07
C SER A 62 8.35 16.01 -12.78
N ASP A 63 9.04 16.58 -13.77
CA ASP A 63 10.46 16.95 -13.70
C ASP A 63 10.68 18.45 -13.48
N VAL A 64 9.62 19.19 -13.13
CA VAL A 64 9.71 20.60 -12.75
C VAL A 64 10.64 20.78 -11.55
N GLY A 65 11.80 21.39 -11.79
CA GLY A 65 12.84 21.61 -10.78
C GLY A 65 13.87 20.48 -10.67
N MET A 66 13.80 19.44 -11.51
CA MET A 66 14.84 18.42 -11.59
C MET A 66 16.02 18.90 -12.45
N PRO A 67 17.28 18.67 -12.03
CA PRO A 67 18.44 18.83 -12.91
C PRO A 67 18.43 17.75 -14.01
N PRO A 68 19.27 17.89 -15.05
CA PRO A 68 19.52 16.80 -16.01
C PRO A 68 20.05 15.53 -15.31
N PRO A 69 19.88 14.33 -15.92
CA PRO A 69 20.42 13.08 -15.37
C PRO A 69 21.93 13.16 -15.14
N PRO A 70 22.47 12.53 -14.08
CA PRO A 70 23.90 12.52 -13.78
C PRO A 70 24.72 11.91 -14.93
N ALA A 71 25.90 12.47 -15.24
CA ALA A 71 26.76 12.00 -16.35
C ALA A 71 27.24 10.53 -16.24
N LYS A 72 27.08 9.88 -15.07
CA LYS A 72 27.35 8.44 -14.87
C LYS A 72 26.24 7.54 -15.45
N TRP A 73 25.05 8.09 -15.69
CA TRP A 73 23.86 7.37 -16.13
C TRP A 73 24.04 6.88 -17.57
N LYS A 74 23.85 5.56 -17.77
CA LYS A 74 23.96 4.91 -19.10
C LYS A 74 22.66 4.26 -19.54
N GLY A 75 21.68 4.17 -18.65
CA GLY A 75 20.39 3.56 -18.95
C GLY A 75 19.59 4.37 -19.96
N VAL A 76 18.64 3.69 -20.58
CA VAL A 76 17.83 4.22 -21.67
C VAL A 76 16.35 4.10 -21.34
N CYS A 77 15.55 4.86 -22.08
CA CYS A 77 14.12 4.61 -22.19
C CYS A 77 13.84 3.93 -23.52
N GLU A 78 13.16 2.79 -23.47
CA GLU A 78 12.90 1.95 -24.64
C GLU A 78 12.34 2.73 -25.82
N PRO A 79 12.63 2.37 -27.09
CA PRO A 79 12.31 3.19 -28.26
C PRO A 79 10.84 3.61 -28.37
N ASN A 80 9.91 2.75 -27.94
CA ASN A 80 8.46 3.02 -27.93
C ASN A 80 7.98 3.85 -26.73
N PHE A 81 8.90 4.22 -25.82
CA PHE A 81 8.68 4.92 -24.56
C PHE A 81 9.59 6.15 -24.41
N THR A 82 10.55 6.39 -25.33
CA THR A 82 11.56 7.45 -25.18
C THR A 82 10.96 8.85 -25.01
N ASN A 83 9.80 9.12 -25.62
CA ASN A 83 9.06 10.38 -25.49
C ASN A 83 8.26 10.52 -24.18
N LYS A 84 8.29 9.52 -23.29
CA LYS A 84 7.66 9.52 -21.96
C LYS A 84 8.64 9.68 -20.81
N CYS A 85 9.94 9.65 -21.10
CA CYS A 85 10.98 9.98 -20.14
C CYS A 85 11.30 11.47 -20.12
N ASN A 86 11.80 11.93 -18.98
CA ASN A 86 12.06 13.33 -18.68
C ASN A 86 13.21 13.41 -17.64
N ASN A 87 13.48 14.58 -17.04
CA ASN A 87 14.55 14.67 -16.04
C ASN A 87 14.22 13.95 -14.71
N LYS A 88 12.98 13.48 -14.51
CA LYS A 88 12.54 12.72 -13.32
C LYS A 88 12.60 11.21 -13.53
N LEU A 89 11.94 10.75 -14.58
CA LEU A 89 11.95 9.37 -15.08
C LEU A 89 12.99 9.27 -16.20
N ILE A 90 14.20 8.85 -15.83
CA ILE A 90 15.39 8.93 -16.69
C ILE A 90 15.70 7.61 -17.41
N GLY A 91 15.02 6.53 -17.03
CA GLY A 91 15.18 5.18 -17.55
C GLY A 91 13.86 4.41 -17.48
N ALA A 92 13.56 3.63 -18.50
CA ALA A 92 12.37 2.80 -18.55
C ALA A 92 12.60 1.60 -19.49
N ARG A 93 12.68 0.41 -18.89
CA ARG A 93 12.89 -0.88 -19.55
C ARG A 93 11.76 -1.86 -19.21
N SER A 94 11.47 -2.78 -20.11
CA SER A 94 10.52 -3.88 -19.93
C SER A 94 11.16 -5.20 -20.32
N TYR A 95 10.93 -6.22 -19.50
CA TYR A 95 11.48 -7.56 -19.71
C TYR A 95 10.41 -8.48 -20.30
N LYS A 96 10.66 -9.80 -20.38
CA LYS A 96 9.85 -10.71 -21.21
C LYS A 96 8.39 -10.76 -20.77
N LEU A 97 8.10 -10.71 -19.47
CA LEU A 97 6.74 -10.58 -18.91
C LEU A 97 6.12 -9.19 -19.09
N GLY A 98 6.93 -8.15 -19.24
CA GLY A 98 6.49 -6.78 -19.48
C GLY A 98 5.94 -6.52 -20.90
N ASN A 99 6.02 -7.51 -21.79
CA ASN A 99 5.46 -7.50 -23.15
C ASN A 99 5.87 -6.29 -24.01
N GLY A 100 7.10 -5.79 -23.83
CA GLY A 100 7.67 -4.69 -24.61
C GLY A 100 7.10 -3.29 -24.30
N SER A 101 6.49 -3.09 -23.14
CA SER A 101 6.03 -1.79 -22.66
C SER A 101 6.32 -1.58 -21.17
N PRO A 102 7.11 -0.56 -20.77
CA PRO A 102 7.33 -0.20 -19.37
C PRO A 102 6.10 0.40 -18.64
N ILE A 103 4.96 0.57 -19.33
CA ILE A 103 3.71 1.09 -18.73
C ILE A 103 3.27 0.22 -17.55
N ASP A 104 2.81 0.83 -16.47
CA ASP A 104 2.18 0.14 -15.35
C ASP A 104 0.69 -0.09 -15.62
N ASP A 105 0.29 -1.37 -15.67
CA ASP A 105 -1.09 -1.81 -15.89
C ASP A 105 -1.78 -2.29 -14.59
N ASP A 106 -1.05 -2.28 -13.46
CA ASP A 106 -1.49 -2.79 -12.15
C ASP A 106 -1.64 -1.64 -11.13
N GLY A 107 -0.64 -0.77 -11.05
CA GLY A 107 -0.57 0.39 -10.16
C GLY A 107 0.50 0.26 -9.06
N HIS A 108 0.96 -0.94 -8.75
CA HIS A 108 1.94 -1.18 -7.69
C HIS A 108 3.27 -0.44 -7.94
N GLY A 109 3.81 -0.49 -9.16
CA GLY A 109 5.08 0.14 -9.53
C GLY A 109 5.02 1.67 -9.53
N THR A 110 3.90 2.23 -10.00
CA THR A 110 3.60 3.66 -9.87
C THR A 110 3.54 4.08 -8.40
N HIS A 111 2.94 3.25 -7.54
CA HIS A 111 2.84 3.52 -6.11
C HIS A 111 4.19 3.42 -5.38
N THR A 112 5.00 2.39 -5.64
CA THR A 112 6.32 2.19 -5.01
C THR A 112 7.32 3.26 -5.47
N ALA A 113 7.40 3.53 -6.78
CA ALA A 113 8.28 4.57 -7.34
C ALA A 113 7.94 5.98 -6.83
N SER A 114 6.64 6.31 -6.74
CA SER A 114 6.21 7.62 -6.19
C SER A 114 6.37 7.72 -4.66
N THR A 115 6.37 6.59 -3.93
CA THR A 115 6.72 6.56 -2.51
C THR A 115 8.22 6.79 -2.30
N ALA A 116 9.08 6.18 -3.12
CA ALA A 116 10.53 6.37 -3.03
C ALA A 116 10.94 7.80 -3.38
N ALA A 117 10.51 8.31 -4.54
CA ALA A 117 11.01 9.57 -5.10
C ALA A 117 9.94 10.44 -5.77
N GLY A 118 8.65 10.32 -5.45
CA GLY A 118 7.62 11.18 -6.04
C GLY A 118 7.86 12.69 -5.80
N ALA A 119 7.64 13.50 -6.82
CA ALA A 119 7.63 14.97 -6.73
C ALA A 119 6.50 15.49 -5.83
N PHE A 120 6.53 16.79 -5.49
CA PHE A 120 5.52 17.44 -4.66
C PHE A 120 4.18 17.65 -5.40
N VAL A 121 3.18 16.80 -5.17
CA VAL A 121 1.85 16.85 -5.81
C VAL A 121 0.78 17.38 -4.86
N LYS A 122 0.48 18.69 -4.95
CA LYS A 122 -0.53 19.37 -4.12
C LYS A 122 -1.94 18.81 -4.32
N GLY A 123 -2.70 18.64 -3.23
CA GLY A 123 -4.12 18.25 -3.25
C GLY A 123 -4.40 16.76 -3.52
N ALA A 124 -3.38 15.91 -3.53
CA ALA A 124 -3.50 14.47 -3.62
C ALA A 124 -4.35 13.91 -2.45
N ASN A 125 -5.34 13.09 -2.78
CA ASN A 125 -6.29 12.51 -1.84
C ASN A 125 -6.89 11.23 -2.45
N VAL A 126 -7.50 10.38 -1.61
CA VAL A 126 -8.26 9.21 -2.07
C VAL A 126 -9.70 9.36 -1.58
N TYR A 127 -10.63 9.67 -2.48
CA TYR A 127 -12.02 10.02 -2.16
C TYR A 127 -12.14 11.07 -1.03
N GLU A 128 -11.35 12.15 -1.16
CA GLU A 128 -11.16 13.23 -0.18
C GLU A 128 -10.53 12.82 1.17
N ASN A 129 -10.26 11.53 1.40
CA ASN A 129 -9.46 11.07 2.54
C ASN A 129 -7.98 11.40 2.30
N ALA A 130 -7.23 11.55 3.40
CA ALA A 130 -5.78 11.74 3.37
C ALA A 130 -5.34 12.92 2.47
N ASN A 131 -6.02 14.07 2.52
CA ASN A 131 -5.80 15.17 1.59
C ASN A 131 -4.48 15.93 1.80
N GLY A 132 -3.66 16.07 0.75
CA GLY A 132 -2.76 17.21 0.55
C GLY A 132 -1.55 16.99 -0.38
N THR A 133 -0.40 17.64 -0.17
CA THR A 133 0.81 17.51 -1.03
C THR A 133 1.55 16.17 -0.92
N ALA A 134 1.22 15.17 -1.75
CA ALA A 134 2.00 13.94 -1.82
C ALA A 134 3.46 14.24 -2.20
N VAL A 135 4.41 13.48 -1.64
CA VAL A 135 5.84 13.59 -1.93
C VAL A 135 6.53 12.30 -1.48
N GLY A 136 7.54 11.84 -2.23
CA GLY A 136 8.35 10.70 -1.87
C GLY A 136 9.41 11.02 -0.81
N VAL A 137 10.17 10.00 -0.41
CA VAL A 137 11.25 10.13 0.58
C VAL A 137 12.43 10.95 0.03
N ALA A 138 12.77 10.80 -1.26
CA ALA A 138 13.82 11.54 -1.95
C ALA A 138 13.27 12.27 -3.20
N PRO A 139 12.57 13.41 -3.04
CA PRO A 139 11.82 14.01 -4.15
C PRO A 139 12.67 14.62 -5.26
N LEU A 140 13.98 14.82 -5.07
CA LEU A 140 14.90 15.24 -6.14
C LEU A 140 15.77 14.09 -6.69
N ALA A 141 15.58 12.86 -6.23
CA ALA A 141 16.22 11.69 -6.84
C ALA A 141 15.57 11.34 -8.19
N HIS A 142 16.36 10.82 -9.13
CA HIS A 142 15.88 10.31 -10.41
C HIS A 142 15.35 8.88 -10.25
N ILE A 143 14.44 8.49 -11.13
CA ILE A 143 13.81 7.17 -11.16
C ILE A 143 14.20 6.46 -12.46
N ALA A 144 14.61 5.20 -12.35
CA ALA A 144 14.79 4.28 -13.47
C ALA A 144 13.91 3.04 -13.26
N ILE A 145 13.04 2.73 -14.22
CA ILE A 145 12.02 1.69 -14.11
C ILE A 145 12.43 0.44 -14.89
N TYR A 146 12.26 -0.71 -14.24
CA TYR A 146 12.54 -2.02 -14.81
C TYR A 146 11.30 -2.91 -14.61
N LYS A 147 10.43 -2.99 -15.62
CA LYS A 147 9.18 -3.78 -15.54
C LYS A 147 9.50 -5.27 -15.68
N VAL A 148 9.43 -5.98 -14.55
CA VAL A 148 9.68 -7.43 -14.41
C VAL A 148 8.45 -8.21 -13.95
N CYS A 149 7.40 -7.50 -13.57
CA CYS A 149 6.11 -8.06 -13.14
C CYS A 149 4.98 -7.70 -14.10
N ASN A 150 3.95 -8.54 -14.12
CA ASN A 150 2.64 -8.27 -14.71
C ASN A 150 1.54 -8.91 -13.84
N SER A 151 0.29 -8.93 -14.32
CA SER A 151 -0.87 -9.48 -13.58
C SER A 151 -0.80 -10.98 -13.25
N VAL A 152 0.14 -11.73 -13.81
CA VAL A 152 0.40 -13.15 -13.48
C VAL A 152 1.47 -13.29 -12.38
N GLY A 153 2.34 -12.29 -12.21
CA GLY A 153 3.46 -12.29 -11.26
C GLY A 153 4.75 -11.76 -11.88
N CYS A 154 5.88 -12.09 -11.27
CA CYS A 154 7.21 -11.65 -11.67
C CYS A 154 8.08 -12.87 -12.03
N SER A 155 8.95 -12.77 -13.04
CA SER A 155 9.80 -13.90 -13.47
C SER A 155 11.20 -13.79 -12.90
N ASP A 156 11.68 -14.88 -12.30
CA ASP A 156 13.05 -15.05 -11.80
C ASP A 156 14.12 -14.58 -12.82
N SER A 157 13.96 -14.92 -14.12
CA SER A 157 14.91 -14.52 -15.17
C SER A 157 14.81 -13.05 -15.57
N ASP A 158 13.60 -12.47 -15.54
CA ASP A 158 13.40 -11.05 -15.83
C ASP A 158 13.95 -10.19 -14.69
N ILE A 159 13.79 -10.63 -13.44
CA ILE A 159 14.38 -10.00 -12.25
C ILE A 159 15.90 -9.98 -12.35
N LEU A 160 16.56 -11.11 -12.64
CA LEU A 160 18.02 -11.15 -12.81
C LEU A 160 18.50 -10.22 -13.93
N ALA A 161 17.87 -10.31 -15.11
CA ALA A 161 18.23 -9.46 -16.25
C ALA A 161 18.03 -7.95 -15.96
N ALA A 162 17.01 -7.60 -15.18
CA ALA A 162 16.78 -6.24 -14.71
C ALA A 162 17.81 -5.77 -13.69
N MET A 163 18.21 -6.61 -12.74
CA MET A 163 19.26 -6.26 -11.77
C MET A 163 20.60 -6.05 -12.47
N ASP A 164 21.01 -6.93 -13.39
CA ASP A 164 22.22 -6.76 -14.20
C ASP A 164 22.17 -5.47 -15.03
N SER A 165 21.04 -5.21 -15.71
CA SER A 165 20.86 -3.98 -16.50
C SER A 165 20.95 -2.72 -15.61
N ALA A 166 20.31 -2.74 -14.44
CA ALA A 166 20.29 -1.59 -13.54
C ALA A 166 21.67 -1.28 -12.95
N ILE A 167 22.43 -2.33 -12.64
CA ILE A 167 23.83 -2.24 -12.23
C ILE A 167 24.68 -1.56 -13.31
N ASP A 168 24.58 -2.02 -14.57
CA ASP A 168 25.40 -1.49 -15.67
C ASP A 168 24.98 -0.07 -16.11
N ASP A 169 23.68 0.22 -16.03
CA ASP A 169 23.06 1.53 -16.27
C ASP A 169 23.50 2.59 -15.23
N GLY A 170 23.96 2.16 -14.05
CA GLY A 170 24.58 3.01 -13.03
C GLY A 170 23.61 3.58 -12.00
N VAL A 171 22.61 2.80 -11.55
CA VAL A 171 21.77 3.15 -10.40
C VAL A 171 22.59 3.20 -9.11
N ASP A 172 22.15 4.00 -8.12
CA ASP A 172 22.78 4.07 -6.79
C ASP A 172 22.13 3.12 -5.78
N ILE A 173 20.82 2.93 -5.90
CA ILE A 173 19.99 2.13 -4.99
C ILE A 173 18.98 1.34 -5.83
N LEU A 174 18.76 0.08 -5.47
CA LEU A 174 17.66 -0.74 -5.98
C LEU A 174 16.53 -0.82 -4.95
N SER A 175 15.31 -0.56 -5.39
CA SER A 175 14.07 -0.74 -4.63
C SER A 175 13.26 -1.86 -5.27
N ILE A 176 13.09 -2.96 -4.55
CA ILE A 176 12.47 -4.20 -5.05
C ILE A 176 11.35 -4.60 -4.11
N SER A 177 10.11 -4.21 -4.41
CA SER A 177 8.93 -4.59 -3.64
C SER A 177 8.36 -5.95 -4.09
N ILE A 178 9.27 -6.88 -4.38
CA ILE A 178 8.99 -8.24 -4.87
C ILE A 178 9.62 -9.22 -3.89
N GLY A 179 8.95 -10.34 -3.65
CA GLY A 179 9.46 -11.46 -2.85
C GLY A 179 9.03 -12.79 -3.46
N GLY A 180 9.67 -13.86 -3.01
CA GLY A 180 9.37 -15.23 -3.40
C GLY A 180 9.52 -16.17 -2.21
N SER A 181 9.10 -17.42 -2.37
CA SER A 181 9.24 -18.43 -1.31
C SER A 181 10.71 -18.66 -0.96
N LEU A 182 10.99 -18.89 0.33
CA LEU A 182 12.32 -19.22 0.85
C LEU A 182 13.01 -20.34 0.05
N ARG A 183 14.20 -20.05 -0.47
CA ARG A 183 15.11 -20.98 -1.14
C ARG A 183 16.52 -20.85 -0.56
N PRO A 184 17.45 -21.79 -0.83
CA PRO A 184 18.86 -21.56 -0.57
C PRO A 184 19.37 -20.35 -1.35
N LEU A 185 20.22 -19.51 -0.75
CA LEU A 185 20.65 -18.22 -1.33
C LEU A 185 21.31 -18.33 -2.72
N TYR A 186 21.85 -19.50 -3.08
CA TYR A 186 22.45 -19.77 -4.39
C TYR A 186 21.43 -20.10 -5.50
N ASP A 187 20.15 -20.26 -5.15
CA ASP A 187 19.00 -20.54 -6.03
C ASP A 187 17.91 -19.44 -5.90
N GLU A 188 18.23 -18.33 -5.22
CA GLU A 188 17.33 -17.19 -5.04
C GLU A 188 17.79 -16.02 -5.92
N SER A 189 17.05 -15.76 -7.00
CA SER A 189 17.35 -14.75 -8.02
C SER A 189 17.61 -13.35 -7.45
N ILE A 190 16.77 -12.88 -6.52
CA ILE A 190 16.95 -11.58 -5.87
C ILE A 190 18.22 -11.57 -5.01
N ALA A 191 18.53 -12.65 -4.29
CA ALA A 191 19.75 -12.74 -3.50
C ALA A 191 21.01 -12.71 -4.39
N LEU A 192 21.04 -13.46 -5.50
CA LEU A 192 22.16 -13.48 -6.45
C LEU A 192 22.38 -12.11 -7.10
N GLY A 193 21.32 -11.48 -7.62
CA GLY A 193 21.42 -10.13 -8.20
C GLY A 193 21.82 -9.09 -7.15
N ALA A 194 21.30 -9.18 -5.92
CA ALA A 194 21.64 -8.25 -4.85
C ALA A 194 23.07 -8.38 -4.36
N TYR A 195 23.66 -9.59 -4.42
CA TYR A 195 25.07 -9.81 -4.15
C TYR A 195 25.93 -9.06 -5.18
N SER A 196 25.61 -9.22 -6.47
CA SER A 196 26.28 -8.53 -7.58
C SER A 196 26.13 -7.00 -7.54
N ALA A 197 25.00 -6.49 -7.06
CA ALA A 197 24.77 -5.07 -6.82
C ALA A 197 25.61 -4.55 -5.64
N THR A 198 25.56 -5.24 -4.51
CA THR A 198 26.28 -4.87 -3.28
C THR A 198 27.80 -4.89 -3.47
N GLN A 199 28.34 -5.85 -4.25
CA GLN A 199 29.75 -5.89 -4.65
C GLN A 199 30.22 -4.64 -5.41
N ARG A 200 29.30 -3.89 -6.04
CA ARG A 200 29.55 -2.65 -6.77
C ARG A 200 29.14 -1.40 -5.97
N GLY A 201 28.77 -1.56 -4.70
CA GLY A 201 28.36 -0.46 -3.80
C GLY A 201 26.91 -0.03 -3.93
N ILE A 202 26.07 -0.77 -4.66
CA ILE A 202 24.64 -0.47 -4.85
C ILE A 202 23.85 -1.15 -3.74
N LEU A 203 23.16 -0.36 -2.92
CA LEU A 203 22.28 -0.87 -1.86
C LEU A 203 21.01 -1.47 -2.47
N VAL A 204 20.59 -2.64 -2.00
CA VAL A 204 19.32 -3.26 -2.40
C VAL A 204 18.35 -3.28 -1.22
N SER A 205 17.23 -2.57 -1.38
CA SER A 205 16.11 -2.52 -0.43
C SER A 205 14.98 -3.40 -0.92
N CYS A 206 14.64 -4.44 -0.14
CA CYS A 206 13.58 -5.39 -0.46
C CYS A 206 12.49 -5.40 0.62
N SER A 207 11.26 -5.75 0.26
CA SER A 207 10.20 -6.00 1.24
C SER A 207 10.41 -7.33 1.97
N ALA A 208 9.99 -7.42 3.23
CA ALA A 208 10.05 -8.62 4.06
C ALA A 208 8.97 -9.68 3.72
N GLY A 209 8.13 -9.44 2.71
CA GLY A 209 6.94 -10.24 2.41
C GLY A 209 5.73 -9.89 3.29
N ASN A 210 4.55 -10.36 2.85
CA ASN A 210 3.26 -10.12 3.53
C ASN A 210 2.69 -11.40 4.20
N ASN A 211 3.51 -12.46 4.32
CA ASN A 211 3.11 -13.79 4.76
C ASN A 211 3.09 -13.99 6.30
N GLY A 212 3.33 -12.91 7.06
CA GLY A 212 3.25 -12.91 8.53
C GLY A 212 1.84 -13.16 9.09
N PRO A 213 1.68 -13.29 10.42
CA PRO A 213 2.66 -13.01 11.47
C PRO A 213 3.38 -14.27 12.00
N SER A 214 3.25 -15.42 11.35
CA SER A 214 3.88 -16.68 11.79
C SER A 214 5.42 -16.56 11.80
N PRO A 215 6.13 -17.23 12.72
CA PRO A 215 7.59 -17.32 12.65
C PRO A 215 8.09 -17.89 11.32
N ALA A 216 9.27 -17.47 10.88
CA ALA A 216 9.91 -17.89 9.63
C ALA A 216 9.09 -17.62 8.34
N SER A 217 8.31 -16.53 8.31
CA SER A 217 7.53 -16.07 7.15
C SER A 217 8.15 -14.89 6.40
N VAL A 218 9.45 -14.62 6.60
CA VAL A 218 10.17 -13.47 6.00
C VAL A 218 10.78 -13.87 4.66
N ASP A 219 10.53 -13.06 3.63
CA ASP A 219 11.13 -13.21 2.30
C ASP A 219 12.39 -12.31 2.18
N ASN A 220 13.21 -12.48 1.13
CA ASN A 220 14.40 -11.66 0.85
C ASN A 220 15.41 -11.60 2.03
N SER A 221 15.72 -12.75 2.62
CA SER A 221 16.48 -12.86 3.88
C SER A 221 18.02 -12.87 3.73
N ALA A 222 18.54 -12.54 2.54
CA ALA A 222 19.98 -12.56 2.26
C ALA A 222 20.74 -11.48 3.07
N PRO A 223 21.89 -11.78 3.71
CA PRO A 223 22.58 -10.83 4.61
C PRO A 223 23.06 -9.51 3.99
N TRP A 224 23.07 -9.41 2.66
CA TRP A 224 23.46 -8.21 1.89
C TRP A 224 22.25 -7.41 1.36
N ILE A 225 21.03 -7.79 1.74
CA ILE A 225 19.80 -7.07 1.41
C ILE A 225 19.33 -6.28 2.64
N LEU A 226 18.86 -5.04 2.42
CA LEU A 226 18.07 -4.32 3.42
C LEU A 226 16.62 -4.81 3.35
N THR A 227 16.28 -5.79 4.19
CA THR A 227 14.94 -6.38 4.27
C THR A 227 14.02 -5.54 5.16
N VAL A 228 12.96 -4.98 4.59
CA VAL A 228 12.09 -3.98 5.25
C VAL A 228 10.74 -4.57 5.64
N GLY A 229 10.45 -4.60 6.94
CA GLY A 229 9.14 -4.92 7.49
C GLY A 229 8.19 -3.71 7.56
N ALA A 230 6.90 -3.93 7.39
CA ALA A 230 5.88 -2.88 7.45
C ALA A 230 5.42 -2.58 8.89
N SER A 231 5.10 -1.31 9.18
CA SER A 231 4.55 -0.86 10.46
C SER A 231 3.49 0.24 10.27
N THR A 232 2.69 0.50 11.31
CA THR A 232 1.62 1.50 11.28
C THR A 232 2.11 2.91 11.58
N LEU A 233 1.52 3.89 10.90
CA LEU A 233 1.63 5.33 11.22
C LEU A 233 0.60 5.74 12.31
N ASP A 234 0.78 6.93 12.85
CA ASP A 234 -0.14 7.61 13.77
C ASP A 234 -1.45 8.10 13.12
N ARG A 235 -1.48 8.25 11.79
CA ARG A 235 -2.67 8.61 11.00
C ARG A 235 -3.47 7.37 10.58
N LYS A 236 -4.78 7.41 10.86
CA LYS A 236 -5.79 6.41 10.44
C LYS A 236 -6.83 7.02 9.51
N ILE A 237 -7.40 6.24 8.60
CA ILE A 237 -8.58 6.65 7.82
C ILE A 237 -9.84 6.08 8.49
N LYS A 238 -10.25 6.75 9.56
CA LYS A 238 -11.28 6.27 10.50
C LYS A 238 -12.68 6.20 9.89
N ALA A 239 -13.31 5.05 10.05
CA ALA A 239 -14.76 4.85 9.90
C ALA A 239 -15.32 4.25 11.21
N THR A 240 -16.55 4.61 11.60
CA THR A 240 -17.15 4.12 12.85
C THR A 240 -18.39 3.28 12.55
N ALA A 241 -18.44 2.05 13.05
CA ALA A 241 -19.67 1.28 13.12
C ALA A 241 -20.41 1.62 14.43
N LYS A 242 -21.67 2.04 14.34
CA LYS A 242 -22.54 2.27 15.50
C LYS A 242 -23.64 1.22 15.55
N LEU A 243 -23.76 0.52 16.67
CA LEU A 243 -24.78 -0.51 16.88
C LEU A 243 -26.05 0.09 17.50
N GLY A 244 -27.16 -0.64 17.42
CA GLY A 244 -28.46 -0.19 17.95
C GLY A 244 -28.54 -0.10 19.47
N ASN A 245 -27.62 -0.77 20.20
CA ASN A 245 -27.42 -0.58 21.64
C ASN A 245 -26.65 0.71 21.99
N GLY A 246 -26.20 1.48 20.99
CA GLY A 246 -25.44 2.71 21.17
C GLY A 246 -23.92 2.53 21.23
N GLU A 247 -23.39 1.31 21.25
CA GLU A 247 -21.95 1.06 21.20
C GLU A 247 -21.34 1.48 19.86
N GLU A 248 -20.13 2.02 19.91
CA GLU A 248 -19.38 2.49 18.74
C GLU A 248 -18.03 1.79 18.62
N PHE A 249 -17.74 1.29 17.42
CA PHE A 249 -16.54 0.53 17.10
C PHE A 249 -15.74 1.27 16.03
N GLU A 250 -14.49 1.60 16.35
CA GLU A 250 -13.56 2.21 15.40
C GLU A 250 -13.05 1.16 14.41
N GLY A 251 -13.28 1.38 13.12
CA GLY A 251 -12.62 0.70 12.03
C GLY A 251 -11.87 1.67 11.12
N GLU A 252 -11.38 1.14 10.00
CA GLU A 252 -10.79 1.94 8.93
C GLU A 252 -11.40 1.62 7.56
N SER A 253 -11.42 2.63 6.68
CA SER A 253 -11.98 2.56 5.32
C SER A 253 -11.63 3.82 4.52
N ALA A 254 -11.21 3.68 3.27
CA ALA A 254 -11.11 4.81 2.34
C ALA A 254 -12.43 5.08 1.59
N TYR A 255 -13.47 4.27 1.79
CA TYR A 255 -14.78 4.54 1.23
C TYR A 255 -15.45 5.73 1.93
N ARG A 256 -15.90 6.72 1.16
CA ARG A 256 -16.65 7.88 1.66
C ARG A 256 -18.07 7.90 1.10
N PRO A 257 -19.12 7.68 1.93
CA PRO A 257 -20.51 7.78 1.47
C PRO A 257 -20.85 9.22 1.09
N LYS A 258 -21.52 9.41 -0.05
CA LYS A 258 -21.96 10.74 -0.52
C LYS A 258 -23.16 11.30 0.27
N ILE A 259 -23.88 10.45 0.99
CA ILE A 259 -25.09 10.81 1.76
C ILE A 259 -24.92 10.21 3.16
N SER A 260 -24.91 11.07 4.18
CA SER A 260 -24.85 10.67 5.59
C SER A 260 -26.25 10.47 6.17
N ASN A 261 -26.98 9.48 5.67
CA ASN A 261 -28.24 9.07 6.31
C ASN A 261 -27.93 8.14 7.49
N SER A 262 -28.31 8.55 8.71
CA SER A 262 -28.18 7.76 9.94
C SER A 262 -29.19 6.61 10.04
N THR A 263 -29.36 5.87 8.95
CA THR A 263 -30.26 4.72 8.87
C THR A 263 -29.57 3.50 9.47
N PHE A 264 -30.20 2.87 10.46
CA PHE A 264 -29.76 1.59 10.98
C PHE A 264 -30.23 0.44 10.09
N PHE A 265 -29.37 -0.56 9.92
CA PHE A 265 -29.66 -1.79 9.17
C PHE A 265 -29.36 -3.00 10.04
N THR A 266 -30.11 -4.09 9.85
CA THR A 266 -29.85 -5.36 10.54
C THR A 266 -28.50 -5.93 10.11
N LEU A 267 -27.80 -6.58 11.04
CA LEU A 267 -26.55 -7.29 10.75
C LEU A 267 -26.85 -8.72 10.23
N PHE A 268 -25.96 -9.23 9.38
CA PHE A 268 -25.96 -10.63 8.92
C PHE A 268 -24.54 -11.19 9.08
N ASP A 269 -24.34 -12.17 9.96
CA ASP A 269 -23.02 -12.81 10.10
C ASP A 269 -22.84 -13.93 9.08
N ALA A 270 -21.99 -13.73 8.08
CA ALA A 270 -21.77 -14.71 7.01
C ALA A 270 -21.11 -16.01 7.51
N ALA A 271 -20.56 -16.03 8.72
CA ALA A 271 -20.06 -17.25 9.34
C ALA A 271 -21.16 -18.07 10.05
N LYS A 272 -22.30 -17.46 10.40
CA LYS A 272 -23.36 -18.11 11.16
C LYS A 272 -24.13 -19.08 10.27
N ASN A 273 -24.09 -20.37 10.60
CA ASN A 273 -24.70 -21.45 9.82
C ASN A 273 -24.18 -21.53 8.36
N ALA A 274 -22.94 -21.11 8.10
CA ALA A 274 -22.29 -21.22 6.79
C ALA A 274 -22.31 -22.67 6.30
N LYS A 275 -22.94 -22.93 5.14
CA LYS A 275 -22.92 -24.24 4.48
C LYS A 275 -21.53 -24.63 4.00
N ASP A 276 -20.74 -23.64 3.61
CA ASP A 276 -19.34 -23.80 3.23
C ASP A 276 -18.47 -22.90 4.13
N PRO A 277 -17.86 -23.45 5.20
CA PRO A 277 -16.99 -22.70 6.11
C PRO A 277 -15.72 -22.14 5.48
N SER A 278 -15.31 -22.63 4.31
CA SER A 278 -14.15 -22.13 3.54
C SER A 278 -14.49 -20.86 2.73
N GLU A 279 -15.77 -20.67 2.40
CA GLU A 279 -16.20 -19.72 1.37
C GLU A 279 -17.12 -18.62 1.90
N THR A 280 -18.21 -19.00 2.57
CA THR A 280 -19.24 -18.06 3.04
C THR A 280 -18.72 -17.10 4.12
N PRO A 281 -17.95 -17.52 5.15
CA PRO A 281 -17.42 -16.61 6.16
C PRO A 281 -16.50 -15.53 5.58
N TYR A 282 -15.81 -15.85 4.48
CA TYR A 282 -14.92 -14.93 3.78
C TYR A 282 -15.62 -14.10 2.70
N CYS A 283 -16.94 -14.25 2.55
CA CYS A 283 -17.76 -13.54 1.56
C CYS A 283 -17.22 -13.69 0.13
N ARG A 284 -16.73 -14.88 -0.24
CA ARG A 284 -16.24 -15.11 -1.62
C ARG A 284 -17.39 -14.97 -2.62
N ARG A 285 -17.09 -14.46 -3.82
CA ARG A 285 -18.04 -14.32 -4.93
C ARG A 285 -18.81 -15.63 -5.16
N GLY A 286 -20.15 -15.55 -5.15
CA GLY A 286 -21.04 -16.70 -5.32
C GLY A 286 -21.37 -17.49 -4.04
N SER A 287 -20.66 -17.31 -2.93
CA SER A 287 -20.94 -18.03 -1.66
C SER A 287 -22.13 -17.45 -0.87
N LEU A 288 -22.44 -16.17 -1.08
CA LEU A 288 -23.51 -15.43 -0.41
C LEU A 288 -24.88 -15.69 -1.06
N THR A 289 -25.44 -16.89 -0.85
CA THR A 289 -26.68 -17.35 -1.49
C THR A 289 -27.95 -17.20 -0.65
N ASP A 290 -27.84 -16.77 0.61
CA ASP A 290 -29.00 -16.58 1.49
C ASP A 290 -29.79 -15.31 1.12
N PRO A 291 -31.07 -15.39 0.72
CA PRO A 291 -31.87 -14.22 0.39
C PRO A 291 -32.08 -13.25 1.57
N ALA A 292 -31.87 -13.69 2.82
CA ALA A 292 -31.94 -12.84 4.01
C ALA A 292 -30.81 -11.82 4.14
N ILE A 293 -29.80 -11.84 3.25
CA ILE A 293 -28.73 -10.84 3.15
C ILE A 293 -29.23 -9.50 2.61
N ARG A 294 -30.31 -9.50 1.82
CA ARG A 294 -30.84 -8.31 1.15
C ARG A 294 -31.23 -7.23 2.16
N GLY A 295 -30.71 -6.02 1.97
CA GLY A 295 -30.97 -4.89 2.87
C GLY A 295 -30.18 -4.89 4.19
N LYS A 296 -29.25 -5.83 4.39
CA LYS A 296 -28.46 -5.98 5.63
C LYS A 296 -27.01 -5.52 5.47
N ILE A 297 -26.36 -5.26 6.61
CA ILE A 297 -24.90 -5.10 6.70
C ILE A 297 -24.30 -6.48 7.00
N VAL A 298 -23.37 -6.94 6.14
CA VAL A 298 -22.79 -8.29 6.25
C VAL A 298 -21.50 -8.27 7.05
N LEU A 299 -21.35 -9.16 8.03
CA LEU A 299 -20.09 -9.42 8.73
C LEU A 299 -19.30 -10.48 7.95
N CYS A 300 -18.12 -10.10 7.47
CA CYS A 300 -17.20 -10.95 6.71
C CYS A 300 -15.88 -11.11 7.48
N LEU A 301 -15.18 -12.23 7.30
CA LEU A 301 -13.80 -12.41 7.74
C LEU A 301 -12.82 -11.85 6.70
N ALA A 302 -11.76 -11.19 7.16
CA ALA A 302 -10.61 -10.85 6.32
C ALA A 302 -9.87 -12.11 5.81
N PHE A 303 -8.94 -11.94 4.86
CA PHE A 303 -8.16 -13.04 4.25
C PHE A 303 -9.05 -14.07 3.52
N GLY A 304 -8.63 -15.34 3.47
CA GLY A 304 -9.32 -16.40 2.71
C GLY A 304 -9.11 -16.32 1.20
N GLY A 305 -8.01 -15.72 0.73
CA GLY A 305 -7.67 -15.63 -0.70
C GLY A 305 -8.58 -14.71 -1.53
N VAL A 306 -9.25 -13.75 -0.89
CA VAL A 306 -10.17 -12.79 -1.54
C VAL A 306 -9.87 -11.39 -1.01
N ALA A 307 -9.69 -10.41 -1.90
CA ALA A 307 -9.45 -9.03 -1.48
C ALA A 307 -10.70 -8.42 -0.81
N ASN A 308 -10.50 -7.52 0.15
CA ASN A 308 -11.60 -6.90 0.89
C ASN A 308 -12.55 -6.08 -0.01
N VAL A 309 -12.06 -5.57 -1.15
CA VAL A 309 -12.90 -4.88 -2.15
C VAL A 309 -13.81 -5.89 -2.86
N ASP A 310 -13.30 -7.07 -3.25
CA ASP A 310 -14.08 -8.15 -3.87
C ASP A 310 -15.14 -8.73 -2.94
N LYS A 311 -14.84 -8.87 -1.64
CA LYS A 311 -15.84 -9.21 -0.62
C LYS A 311 -16.98 -8.20 -0.62
N GLY A 312 -16.64 -6.91 -0.69
CA GLY A 312 -17.61 -5.83 -0.81
C GLY A 312 -18.46 -5.93 -2.07
N GLN A 313 -17.88 -6.33 -3.20
CA GLN A 313 -18.63 -6.57 -4.44
C GLN A 313 -19.55 -7.78 -4.33
N ALA A 314 -19.10 -8.90 -3.73
CA ALA A 314 -19.95 -10.06 -3.49
C ALA A 314 -21.13 -9.74 -2.55
N VAL A 315 -20.91 -8.95 -1.50
CA VAL A 315 -21.99 -8.46 -0.61
C VAL A 315 -22.98 -7.56 -1.37
N LYS A 316 -22.47 -6.68 -2.24
CA LYS A 316 -23.29 -5.80 -3.09
C LYS A 316 -24.14 -6.58 -4.08
N ASP A 317 -23.56 -7.59 -4.73
CA ASP A 317 -24.23 -8.47 -5.69
C ASP A 317 -25.33 -9.30 -5.00
N ALA A 318 -25.14 -9.70 -3.75
CA ALA A 318 -26.15 -10.35 -2.91
C ALA A 318 -27.27 -9.40 -2.43
N GLY A 319 -27.16 -8.09 -2.68
CA GLY A 319 -28.11 -7.06 -2.25
C GLY A 319 -27.89 -6.56 -0.82
N GLY A 320 -26.72 -6.80 -0.22
CA GLY A 320 -26.31 -6.18 1.03
C GLY A 320 -26.02 -4.69 0.85
N VAL A 321 -26.28 -3.90 1.90
CA VAL A 321 -26.16 -2.43 1.88
C VAL A 321 -24.88 -1.90 2.52
N GLY A 322 -24.14 -2.78 3.21
CA GLY A 322 -22.84 -2.47 3.79
C GLY A 322 -22.12 -3.73 4.25
N MET A 323 -20.86 -3.59 4.68
CA MET A 323 -20.04 -4.71 5.14
C MET A 323 -19.11 -4.32 6.30
N ILE A 324 -18.96 -5.20 7.29
CA ILE A 324 -17.94 -5.08 8.32
C ILE A 324 -16.97 -6.25 8.17
N VAL A 325 -15.70 -5.95 7.92
CA VAL A 325 -14.65 -6.96 7.80
C VAL A 325 -13.97 -7.13 9.15
N ILE A 326 -13.96 -8.35 9.68
CA ILE A 326 -13.36 -8.69 10.97
C ILE A 326 -11.98 -9.31 10.73
N ASN A 327 -10.92 -8.68 11.28
CA ASN A 327 -9.58 -9.25 11.21
C ASN A 327 -9.40 -10.44 12.18
N PRO A 328 -8.50 -11.41 11.87
CA PRO A 328 -8.14 -12.48 12.78
C PRO A 328 -7.35 -11.97 13.99
N SER A 329 -7.44 -12.68 15.12
CA SER A 329 -6.78 -12.29 16.38
C SER A 329 -5.27 -12.12 16.27
N GLN A 330 -4.60 -12.92 15.43
CA GLN A 330 -3.16 -12.84 15.18
C GLN A 330 -2.68 -11.50 14.61
N TYR A 331 -3.56 -10.69 14.01
CA TYR A 331 -3.24 -9.35 13.50
C TYR A 331 -3.56 -8.23 14.50
N GLY A 332 -4.04 -8.57 15.72
CA GLY A 332 -4.24 -7.64 16.82
C GLY A 332 -5.16 -6.46 16.48
N VAL A 333 -4.59 -5.25 16.49
CA VAL A 333 -5.30 -3.98 16.25
C VAL A 333 -5.13 -3.44 14.83
N THR A 334 -4.39 -4.14 13.96
CA THR A 334 -4.18 -3.77 12.55
C THR A 334 -5.51 -3.74 11.80
N LYS A 335 -5.68 -2.78 10.89
CA LYS A 335 -6.88 -2.56 10.06
C LYS A 335 -6.40 -2.13 8.66
N SER A 336 -7.19 -2.40 7.62
CA SER A 336 -6.96 -1.81 6.30
C SER A 336 -7.96 -0.69 6.04
N ALA A 337 -7.54 0.31 5.28
CA ALA A 337 -8.37 1.44 4.86
C ALA A 337 -8.77 1.28 3.38
N ASP A 338 -9.39 0.16 3.03
CA ASP A 338 -9.67 -0.18 1.63
C ASP A 338 -10.72 0.76 1.01
N ALA A 339 -10.58 1.05 -0.29
CA ALA A 339 -11.57 1.78 -1.07
C ALA A 339 -12.67 0.84 -1.57
N HIS A 340 -13.60 0.49 -0.68
CA HIS A 340 -14.67 -0.46 -0.98
C HIS A 340 -15.70 0.05 -2.02
N VAL A 341 -16.51 -0.86 -2.57
CA VAL A 341 -17.57 -0.57 -3.56
C VAL A 341 -18.95 -0.24 -2.94
N LEU A 342 -19.05 -0.29 -1.60
CA LEU A 342 -20.21 0.00 -0.76
C LEU A 342 -19.73 0.48 0.64
N PRO A 343 -20.61 1.02 1.52
CA PRO A 343 -20.24 1.38 2.89
C PRO A 343 -19.67 0.20 3.67
N ALA A 344 -18.36 0.25 3.95
CA ALA A 344 -17.68 -0.80 4.68
C ALA A 344 -16.52 -0.29 5.52
N LEU A 345 -16.09 -1.09 6.49
CA LEU A 345 -14.92 -0.83 7.33
C LEU A 345 -14.29 -2.13 7.85
N VAL A 346 -12.98 -2.08 8.14
CA VAL A 346 -12.24 -3.17 8.78
C VAL A 346 -12.13 -2.91 10.29
N VAL A 347 -12.49 -3.88 11.13
CA VAL A 347 -12.39 -3.83 12.61
C VAL A 347 -11.37 -4.83 13.15
N SER A 348 -10.92 -4.59 14.39
CA SER A 348 -10.08 -5.55 15.12
C SER A 348 -10.84 -6.85 15.44
N ALA A 349 -10.12 -7.93 15.74
CA ALA A 349 -10.73 -9.19 16.17
C ALA A 349 -11.57 -9.03 17.46
N ALA A 350 -11.09 -8.19 18.40
CA ALA A 350 -11.76 -7.93 19.66
C ALA A 350 -13.08 -7.17 19.48
N ASP A 351 -13.10 -6.18 18.58
CA ASP A 351 -14.30 -5.41 18.25
C ASP A 351 -15.30 -6.24 17.44
N GLY A 352 -14.81 -6.98 16.43
CA GLY A 352 -15.64 -7.92 15.66
C GLY A 352 -16.30 -8.99 16.52
N SER A 353 -15.63 -9.47 17.58
CA SER A 353 -16.21 -10.41 18.54
C SER A 353 -17.40 -9.82 19.30
N LYS A 354 -17.33 -8.53 19.69
CA LYS A 354 -18.43 -7.82 20.35
C LYS A 354 -19.59 -7.56 19.39
N ILE A 355 -19.30 -7.15 18.16
CA ILE A 355 -20.31 -6.94 17.09
C ILE A 355 -21.06 -8.26 16.79
N ARG A 356 -20.34 -9.39 16.74
CA ARG A 356 -20.95 -10.73 16.62
C ARG A 356 -21.79 -11.11 17.84
N ALA A 357 -21.34 -10.83 19.06
CA ALA A 357 -22.11 -11.09 20.26
C ALA A 357 -23.45 -10.32 20.25
N TYR A 358 -23.42 -9.02 19.91
CA TYR A 358 -24.63 -8.20 19.70
C TYR A 358 -25.58 -8.80 18.64
N THR A 359 -25.03 -9.26 17.51
CA THR A 359 -25.79 -9.92 16.43
C THR A 359 -26.46 -11.23 16.88
N ASN A 360 -25.94 -11.87 17.94
CA ASN A 360 -26.49 -13.11 18.50
C ASN A 360 -27.41 -12.89 19.71
N SER A 361 -27.32 -11.75 20.40
CA SER A 361 -28.19 -11.43 21.56
C SER A 361 -29.57 -10.89 21.16
N ILE A 362 -29.75 -10.49 19.91
CA ILE A 362 -31.02 -10.00 19.38
C ILE A 362 -31.69 -11.14 18.60
N SER A 363 -32.85 -11.59 19.09
CA SER A 363 -33.75 -12.44 18.30
C SER A 363 -34.22 -11.66 17.05
N ASN A 364 -34.11 -12.27 15.87
CA ASN A 364 -34.54 -11.69 14.58
C ASN A 364 -36.00 -11.22 14.60
#